data_AF-A0A9P7GAI0-F1
#
_entry.id   AF-A0A9P7GAI0-F1
#
_cell.length_a   1.000
_cell.length_b   1.000
_cell.length_c   1.000
_cell.angle_alpha   90.00
_cell.angle_beta   90.00
_cell.angle_gamma   90.00
#
_symmetry.space_group_name_H-M   'P 1'
#
loop_
_entity.id
_entity.type
_entity.pdbx_description
1 polymer ?
#
loop_
_entity_poly.entity_id
_entity_poly.type
_entity_poly.pdbx_seq_one_letter_code
_entity_poly.pdbx_strand_id
1 'polypeptide(L)'
;MVIHCNRDRETEGTFQPIAIRPDHPIHRLGETASVSKVIKLPLTVYRHERKPWMDRDEDASLDNQIATYLMINSRSGYAPPEYQKQVGTITVMRKDGKPLTEQSIETIWMFHDYLLELFGDVPPIAANKATNRPAFDRFCQRYKDEKLLNDDNSDFRDMDLPL
;
A
#
# COMPACT_ATOMS: atom_id res chain seq x y z
N MET A 1 -4.38 -9.08 -4.94
CA MET A 1 -3.94 -9.15 -3.53
C MET A 1 -5.07 -8.66 -2.65
N VAL A 2 -5.41 -9.36 -1.58
CA VAL A 2 -6.23 -8.84 -0.48
C VAL A 2 -5.29 -8.42 0.64
N ILE A 3 -5.57 -7.26 1.26
CA ILE A 3 -4.89 -6.80 2.47
C ILE A 3 -5.93 -6.70 3.56
N HIS A 4 -5.84 -7.61 4.53
CA HIS A 4 -6.82 -7.75 5.60
C HIS A 4 -6.74 -6.60 6.61
N CYS A 5 -7.88 -6.19 7.14
CA CYS A 5 -7.95 -5.35 8.34
C CYS A 5 -7.64 -6.17 9.60
N ASN A 6 -7.46 -5.49 10.74
CA ASN A 6 -7.07 -6.13 12.00
C ASN A 6 -7.94 -7.34 12.36
N ARG A 7 -9.27 -7.25 12.16
CA ARG A 7 -10.21 -8.33 12.42
C ARG A 7 -9.89 -9.59 11.62
N ASP A 8 -9.63 -9.45 10.33
CA ASP A 8 -9.51 -10.58 9.41
C ASP A 8 -8.08 -11.17 9.42
N ARG A 9 -7.09 -10.38 9.88
CA ARG A 9 -5.67 -10.78 9.93
C ARG A 9 -5.40 -11.97 10.83
N GLU A 10 -6.17 -12.12 11.91
CA GLU A 10 -5.97 -13.21 12.86
C GLU A 10 -6.22 -14.58 12.24
N THR A 11 -7.11 -14.66 11.24
CA THR A 11 -7.49 -15.92 10.58
C THR A 11 -6.85 -16.09 9.21
N GLU A 12 -6.77 -15.01 8.42
CA GLU A 12 -6.38 -15.08 7.00
C GLU A 12 -4.95 -14.57 6.73
N GLY A 13 -4.26 -14.06 7.74
CA GLY A 13 -2.97 -13.39 7.60
C GLY A 13 -3.07 -11.98 7.01
N THR A 14 -1.94 -11.29 6.87
CA THR A 14 -1.92 -9.88 6.40
C THR A 14 -2.20 -9.74 4.92
N PHE A 15 -1.57 -10.59 4.10
CA PHE A 15 -1.66 -10.57 2.66
C PHE A 15 -2.23 -11.89 2.17
N GLN A 16 -3.15 -11.82 1.22
CA GLN A 16 -3.67 -13.00 0.55
C GLN A 16 -3.64 -12.80 -0.97
N PRO A 17 -2.78 -13.56 -1.67
CA PRO A 17 -2.78 -13.59 -3.12
C PRO A 17 -4.14 -14.09 -3.63
N ILE A 18 -4.75 -13.35 -4.54
CA ILE A 18 -6.02 -13.74 -5.18
C ILE A 18 -5.96 -13.49 -6.68
N ALA A 19 -6.65 -14.34 -7.44
CA ALA A 19 -6.94 -14.09 -8.85
C ALA A 19 -8.08 -13.07 -8.96
N ILE A 20 -7.78 -11.87 -9.46
CA ILE A 20 -8.79 -10.82 -9.66
C ILE A 20 -9.51 -11.09 -10.97
N ARG A 21 -10.78 -11.50 -10.87
CA ARG A 21 -11.61 -11.80 -12.05
C ARG A 21 -11.91 -10.52 -12.86
N PRO A 22 -12.19 -10.63 -14.17
CA PRO A 22 -12.49 -9.48 -15.03
C PRO A 22 -13.72 -8.66 -14.59
N ASP A 23 -14.67 -9.28 -13.89
CA ASP A 23 -15.88 -8.66 -13.36
C ASP A 23 -15.70 -8.03 -11.98
N HIS A 24 -14.52 -8.17 -11.36
CA HIS A 24 -14.25 -7.63 -10.03
C HIS A 24 -14.45 -6.09 -9.99
N PRO A 25 -15.13 -5.53 -8.97
CA PRO A 25 -15.45 -4.11 -8.90
C PRO A 25 -14.25 -3.16 -8.96
N ILE A 26 -13.07 -3.60 -8.54
CA ILE A 26 -11.81 -2.83 -8.59
C ILE A 26 -11.50 -2.23 -9.98
N HIS A 27 -11.94 -2.88 -11.05
CA HIS A 27 -11.71 -2.38 -12.42
C HIS A 27 -12.50 -1.11 -12.72
N ARG A 28 -13.61 -0.87 -12.00
CA ARG A 28 -14.50 0.29 -12.21
C ARG A 28 -14.48 1.27 -11.05
N LEU A 29 -14.42 0.76 -9.83
CA LEU A 29 -14.54 1.51 -8.58
C LEU A 29 -13.21 1.61 -7.81
N GLY A 30 -12.14 1.01 -8.35
CA GLY A 30 -10.82 1.10 -7.75
C GLY A 30 -10.20 2.49 -7.90
N GLU A 31 -9.47 2.88 -6.88
CA GLU A 31 -8.86 4.20 -6.72
C GLU A 31 -7.34 4.08 -6.82
N THR A 32 -6.69 5.03 -7.49
CA THR A 32 -5.23 5.07 -7.59
C THR A 32 -4.70 6.15 -6.64
N ALA A 33 -3.86 5.73 -5.70
CA ALA A 33 -3.25 6.60 -4.70
C ALA A 33 -2.40 7.71 -5.33
N SER A 34 -2.27 8.83 -4.61
CA SER A 34 -1.48 9.98 -5.08
C SER A 34 0.00 9.62 -5.27
N VAL A 35 0.61 8.95 -4.30
CA VAL A 35 2.01 8.50 -4.37
C VAL A 35 2.22 7.60 -5.59
N SER A 36 1.35 6.60 -5.78
CA SER A 36 1.37 5.67 -6.92
C SER A 36 1.40 6.39 -8.27
N LYS A 37 0.61 7.48 -8.44
CA LYS A 37 0.65 8.31 -9.65
C LYS A 37 1.99 9.00 -9.85
N VAL A 38 2.56 9.57 -8.79
CA VAL A 38 3.84 10.31 -8.84
C VAL A 38 5.02 9.39 -9.14
N ILE A 39 5.06 8.21 -8.51
CA ILE A 39 6.09 7.20 -8.76
C ILE A 39 5.81 6.37 -10.02
N LYS A 40 4.73 6.64 -10.77
CA LYS A 40 4.35 5.88 -11.97
C LYS A 40 4.21 4.37 -11.73
N LEU A 41 3.72 3.99 -10.55
CA LEU A 41 3.35 2.62 -10.23
C LEU A 41 1.82 2.52 -10.33
N PRO A 42 1.25 1.70 -11.22
CA PRO A 42 -0.19 1.69 -11.49
C PRO A 42 -0.99 0.90 -10.45
N LEU A 43 -0.72 1.12 -9.16
CA LEU A 43 -1.39 0.47 -8.03
C LEU A 43 -2.81 1.04 -7.87
N THR A 44 -3.78 0.15 -7.81
CA THR A 44 -5.20 0.48 -7.63
C THR A 44 -5.71 -0.25 -6.42
N VAL A 45 -6.41 0.48 -5.55
CA VAL A 45 -6.98 0.00 -4.29
C VAL A 45 -8.50 0.02 -4.41
N TYR A 46 -9.14 -1.05 -3.96
CA TYR A 46 -10.58 -1.13 -3.80
C TYR A 46 -10.91 -1.40 -2.34
N ARG A 47 -11.56 -0.43 -1.71
CA ARG A 47 -12.13 -0.57 -0.37
C ARG A 47 -13.46 -1.30 -0.44
N HIS A 48 -13.56 -2.44 0.23
CA HIS A 48 -14.79 -3.24 0.32
C HIS A 48 -15.84 -2.54 1.19
N GLU A 49 -15.38 -1.90 2.26
CA GLU A 49 -16.21 -1.12 3.16
C GLU A 49 -16.59 0.23 2.53
N ARG A 50 -17.74 0.33 1.86
CA ARG A 50 -18.10 1.54 1.09
C ARG A 50 -18.66 2.68 1.94
N LYS A 51 -19.36 2.38 3.04
CA LYS A 51 -19.93 3.41 3.93
C LYS A 51 -18.79 4.25 4.56
N PRO A 52 -18.87 5.59 4.64
CA PRO A 52 -17.87 6.39 5.35
C PRO A 52 -17.79 5.96 6.82
N TRP A 53 -16.59 5.97 7.42
CA TRP A 53 -16.43 5.56 8.82
C TRP A 53 -17.08 6.56 9.79
N MET A 54 -17.24 7.82 9.38
CA MET A 54 -17.94 8.86 10.14
C MET A 54 -19.43 8.55 10.36
N ASP A 55 -20.01 7.69 9.53
CA ASP A 55 -21.43 7.29 9.61
C ASP A 55 -21.62 5.93 10.30
N ARG A 56 -20.56 5.39 10.93
CA ARG A 56 -20.54 4.06 11.54
C ARG A 56 -20.24 4.18 13.03
N ASP A 57 -20.61 3.14 13.76
CA ASP A 57 -20.10 2.94 15.10
C ASP A 57 -18.58 2.76 15.07
N GLU A 58 -17.92 3.12 16.16
CA GLU A 58 -16.48 2.98 16.28
C GLU A 58 -16.09 1.52 16.43
N ASP A 59 -15.30 1.02 15.48
CA ASP A 59 -14.76 -0.34 15.52
C ASP A 59 -13.32 -0.39 15.00
N ALA A 60 -12.38 -0.39 15.95
CA ALA A 60 -10.95 -0.47 15.66
C ALA A 60 -10.52 -1.82 15.02
N SER A 61 -11.36 -2.86 15.08
CA SER A 61 -11.08 -4.12 14.39
C SER A 61 -11.11 -3.96 12.86
N LEU A 62 -11.81 -2.94 12.35
CA LEU A 62 -11.82 -2.60 10.92
C LEU A 62 -10.63 -1.73 10.50
N ASP A 63 -9.74 -1.34 11.42
CA ASP A 63 -8.57 -0.55 11.04
C ASP A 63 -7.63 -1.37 10.16
N ASN A 64 -7.09 -0.70 9.13
CA ASN A 64 -6.15 -1.28 8.18
C ASN A 64 -5.09 -0.24 7.85
N GLN A 65 -4.09 -0.15 8.72
CA GLN A 65 -3.02 0.86 8.61
C GLN A 65 -2.26 0.76 7.28
N ILE A 66 -2.07 -0.46 6.76
CA ILE A 66 -1.44 -0.67 5.44
C ILE A 66 -2.25 0.03 4.36
N ALA A 67 -3.58 -0.14 4.35
CA ALA A 67 -4.46 0.54 3.41
C ALA A 67 -4.40 2.07 3.56
N THR A 68 -4.35 2.57 4.79
CA THR A 68 -4.17 4.00 5.07
C THR A 68 -2.88 4.52 4.45
N TYR A 69 -1.77 3.82 4.65
CA TYR A 69 -0.45 4.25 4.18
C TYR A 69 -0.36 4.22 2.65
N LEU A 70 -0.88 3.16 2.03
CA LEU A 70 -0.92 3.05 0.57
C LEU A 70 -1.74 4.17 -0.08
N MET A 71 -2.65 4.82 0.65
CA MET A 71 -3.52 5.87 0.14
C MET A 71 -3.09 7.29 0.54
N ILE A 72 -1.92 7.48 1.14
CA ILE A 72 -1.43 8.82 1.50
C ILE A 72 -1.29 9.74 0.29
N ASN A 73 -1.49 11.02 0.55
CA ASN A 73 -1.29 12.07 -0.43
C ASN A 73 0.19 12.40 -0.54
N SER A 74 0.71 12.43 -1.77
CA SER A 74 2.12 12.68 -2.05
C SER A 74 2.59 14.12 -1.79
N ARG A 75 1.70 15.03 -1.37
CA ARG A 75 2.03 16.42 -1.03
C ARG A 75 1.92 16.72 0.46
N SER A 76 0.98 16.07 1.14
CA SER A 76 0.67 16.35 2.54
C SER A 76 1.02 15.21 3.50
N GLY A 77 1.30 14.00 3.00
CA GLY A 77 1.52 12.81 3.83
C GLY A 77 0.25 12.19 4.43
N TYR A 78 -0.88 12.89 4.41
CA TYR A 78 -2.14 12.37 4.94
C TYR A 78 -2.92 11.53 3.93
N ALA A 79 -3.54 10.44 4.39
CA ALA A 79 -4.57 9.74 3.63
C ALA A 79 -5.87 10.57 3.55
N PRO A 80 -6.69 10.39 2.50
CA PRO A 80 -8.04 10.94 2.45
C PRO A 80 -8.88 10.48 3.65
N PRO A 81 -9.88 11.27 4.11
CA PRO A 81 -10.67 10.94 5.30
C PRO A 81 -11.18 9.51 5.34
N GLU A 82 -11.71 8.98 4.23
CA GLU A 82 -12.26 7.64 4.10
C GLU A 82 -11.23 6.50 4.26
N TYR A 83 -9.93 6.81 4.22
CA TYR A 83 -8.82 5.88 4.44
C TYR A 83 -8.09 6.10 5.78
N GLN A 84 -8.51 7.05 6.61
CA GLN A 84 -7.82 7.35 7.88
C GLN A 84 -8.20 6.40 9.02
N LYS A 85 -9.39 5.78 8.98
CA LYS A 85 -9.90 4.91 10.04
C LYS A 85 -10.93 3.92 9.47
N GLN A 86 -11.08 2.76 10.12
CA GLN A 86 -12.07 1.73 9.81
C GLN A 86 -12.17 1.44 8.31
N VAL A 87 -11.01 1.36 7.65
CA VAL A 87 -10.91 1.20 6.21
C VAL A 87 -11.47 -0.16 5.77
N GLY A 88 -11.41 -1.14 6.68
CA GLY A 88 -11.76 -2.53 6.42
C GLY A 88 -10.71 -3.22 5.55
N THR A 89 -11.02 -4.46 5.20
CA THR A 89 -10.23 -5.22 4.23
C THR A 89 -10.31 -4.53 2.86
N ILE A 90 -9.21 -4.57 2.12
CA ILE A 90 -9.09 -3.98 0.77
C ILE A 90 -8.58 -4.99 -0.24
N THR A 91 -8.92 -4.79 -1.51
CA THR A 91 -8.25 -5.48 -2.64
C THR A 91 -7.34 -4.51 -3.35
N VAL A 92 -6.14 -4.97 -3.69
CA VAL A 92 -5.14 -4.21 -4.42
C VAL A 92 -4.76 -4.94 -5.71
N MET A 93 -4.62 -4.18 -6.79
CA MET A 93 -4.17 -4.65 -8.09
C MET A 93 -3.18 -3.70 -8.73
N ARG A 94 -2.36 -4.23 -9.64
CA ARG A 94 -1.59 -3.43 -10.60
C ARG A 94 -2.29 -3.43 -11.94
N LYS A 95 -2.55 -2.25 -12.53
CA LYS A 95 -3.20 -2.16 -13.85
C LYS A 95 -2.32 -2.58 -15.02
N ASP A 96 -1.01 -2.69 -14.83
CA ASP A 96 -0.08 -3.21 -15.84
C ASP A 96 -0.05 -4.74 -15.91
N GLY A 97 -0.82 -5.44 -15.07
CA GLY A 97 -0.90 -6.89 -15.06
C GLY A 97 0.34 -7.60 -14.50
N LYS A 98 1.34 -6.86 -14.02
CA LYS A 98 2.48 -7.49 -13.34
C LYS A 98 2.02 -8.13 -12.02
N PRO A 99 2.69 -9.22 -11.58
CA PRO A 99 2.42 -9.82 -10.29
C PRO A 99 2.51 -8.81 -9.15
N LEU A 100 1.64 -8.99 -8.16
CA LEU A 100 1.72 -8.29 -6.88
C LEU A 100 1.88 -9.36 -5.80
N THR A 101 3.13 -9.81 -5.62
CA THR A 101 3.49 -10.76 -4.55
C THR A 101 3.43 -10.09 -3.19
N GLU A 102 3.48 -10.88 -2.13
CA GLU A 102 3.51 -10.38 -0.74
C GLU A 102 4.72 -9.47 -0.51
N GLN A 103 5.90 -9.88 -0.97
CA GLN A 103 7.15 -9.12 -0.86
C GLN A 103 7.06 -7.80 -1.64
N SER A 104 6.42 -7.82 -2.81
CA SER A 104 6.23 -6.62 -3.62
C SER A 104 5.32 -5.62 -2.93
N ILE A 105 4.16 -6.07 -2.39
CA ILE A 105 3.23 -5.17 -1.70
C ILE A 105 3.77 -4.69 -0.36
N GLU A 106 4.53 -5.53 0.36
CA GLU A 106 5.27 -5.14 1.57
C GLU A 106 6.28 -4.05 1.24
N THR A 107 7.12 -4.24 0.21
CA THR A 107 8.11 -3.24 -0.22
C THR A 107 7.44 -1.91 -0.58
N ILE A 108 6.30 -1.96 -1.29
CA ILE A 108 5.52 -0.77 -1.62
C ILE A 108 4.99 -0.11 -0.35
N TRP A 109 4.42 -0.88 0.58
CA TRP A 109 3.91 -0.36 1.85
C TRP A 109 5.03 0.31 2.67
N MET A 110 6.18 -0.34 2.81
CA MET A 110 7.32 0.21 3.55
C MET A 110 7.89 1.47 2.91
N PHE A 111 7.78 1.63 1.59
CA PHE A 111 8.09 2.92 0.96
C PHE A 111 7.12 4.03 1.41
N HIS A 112 5.83 3.74 1.56
CA HIS A 112 4.85 4.72 2.04
C HIS A 112 5.06 5.05 3.52
N ASP A 113 5.44 4.06 4.33
CA ASP A 113 5.86 4.24 5.73
C ASP A 113 7.09 5.18 5.83
N TYR A 114 8.14 4.92 5.05
CA TYR A 114 9.30 5.82 4.94
C TYR A 114 8.92 7.26 4.52
N LEU A 115 7.96 7.42 3.60
CA LEU A 115 7.48 8.74 3.25
C LEU A 115 6.76 9.43 4.41
N LEU A 116 5.99 8.70 5.23
CA LEU A 116 5.32 9.24 6.41
C LEU A 116 6.33 9.74 7.45
N GLU A 117 7.40 8.98 7.71
CA GLU A 117 8.50 9.42 8.57
C GLU A 117 9.10 10.74 8.05
N LEU A 118 9.38 10.83 6.75
CA LEU A 118 9.86 12.07 6.13
C LEU A 118 8.88 13.25 6.29
N PHE A 119 7.58 13.03 6.13
CA PHE A 119 6.59 14.08 6.36
C PHE A 119 6.50 14.52 7.83
N GLY A 120 6.89 13.66 8.77
CA GLY A 120 7.01 13.99 10.20
C GLY A 120 8.30 14.74 10.55
N ASP A 121 9.41 14.42 9.88
CA ASP A 121 10.75 14.92 10.23
C ASP A 121 11.16 16.18 9.47
N VAL A 122 10.69 16.36 8.23
CA VAL A 122 11.11 17.47 7.37
C VAL A 122 9.91 18.24 6.81
N PRO A 123 10.10 19.51 6.40
CA PRO A 123 9.03 20.27 5.74
C PRO A 123 8.50 19.52 4.51
N PRO A 124 7.18 19.60 4.21
CA PRO A 124 6.56 18.84 3.12
C PRO A 124 7.25 19.00 1.76
N ILE A 125 7.83 20.17 1.47
CA ILE A 125 8.57 20.41 0.22
C ILE A 125 9.77 19.47 0.08
N ALA A 126 10.46 19.14 1.17
CA ALA A 126 11.60 18.22 1.16
C ALA A 126 11.13 16.77 0.97
N ALA A 127 10.09 16.34 1.71
CA ALA A 127 9.48 15.01 1.55
C ALA A 127 8.94 14.79 0.12
N ASN A 128 8.33 15.81 -0.48
CA ASN A 128 7.84 15.76 -1.87
C ASN A 128 8.97 15.51 -2.87
N LYS A 129 10.18 16.04 -2.63
CA LYS A 129 11.34 15.76 -3.49
C LYS A 129 11.79 14.31 -3.40
N ALA A 130 11.56 13.63 -2.28
CA ALA A 130 11.82 12.20 -2.13
C ALA A 130 10.73 11.31 -2.74
N THR A 131 9.55 11.88 -3.04
CA THR A 131 8.44 11.14 -3.69
C THR A 131 8.57 11.20 -5.21
N ASN A 132 9.43 10.36 -5.79
CA ASN A 132 9.60 10.24 -7.24
C ASN A 132 10.03 8.82 -7.64
N ARG A 133 9.91 8.50 -8.94
CA ARG A 133 10.24 7.16 -9.45
C ARG A 133 11.68 6.72 -9.14
N PRO A 134 12.74 7.49 -9.45
CA PRO A 134 14.11 7.11 -9.07
C PRO A 134 14.32 6.85 -7.58
N ALA A 135 13.69 7.63 -6.70
CA ALA A 135 13.77 7.42 -5.26
C ALA A 135 13.06 6.13 -4.83
N PHE A 136 11.90 5.84 -5.39
CA PHE A 136 11.18 4.59 -5.19
C PHE A 136 12.00 3.38 -5.64
N ASP A 137 12.58 3.41 -6.85
CA ASP A 137 13.38 2.28 -7.36
C ASP A 137 14.61 2.01 -6.47
N ARG A 138 15.30 3.08 -6.02
CA ARG A 138 16.41 2.96 -5.06
C ARG A 138 15.97 2.40 -3.71
N PHE A 139 14.81 2.84 -3.21
CA PHE A 139 14.25 2.31 -1.97
C PHE A 139 13.98 0.82 -2.10
N CYS A 140 13.34 0.38 -3.20
CA CYS A 140 13.01 -1.03 -3.43
C CYS A 140 14.26 -1.90 -3.45
N GLN A 141 15.33 -1.47 -4.14
CA GLN A 141 16.59 -2.19 -4.16
C GLN A 141 17.20 -2.31 -2.77
N ARG A 142 17.31 -1.18 -2.04
CA ARG A 142 17.85 -1.15 -0.69
C ARG A 142 17.06 -2.05 0.26
N TYR A 143 15.72 -1.98 0.22
CA TYR A 143 14.86 -2.78 1.07
C TYR A 143 15.00 -4.28 0.78
N LYS A 144 15.08 -4.67 -0.50
CA LYS A 144 15.38 -6.05 -0.91
C LYS A 144 16.73 -6.52 -0.36
N ASP A 145 17.77 -5.71 -0.49
CA ASP A 145 19.11 -6.05 -0.02
C ASP A 145 19.14 -6.18 1.52
N GLU A 146 18.50 -5.27 2.25
CA GLU A 146 18.36 -5.33 3.71
C GLU A 146 17.63 -6.62 4.16
N LYS A 147 16.56 -7.02 3.46
CA LYS A 147 15.81 -8.26 3.76
C LYS A 147 16.62 -9.53 3.50
N LEU A 148 17.43 -9.55 2.45
CA LEU A 148 18.30 -10.68 2.13
C LEU A 148 19.49 -10.80 3.09
N LEU A 149 19.95 -9.69 3.69
CA LEU A 149 21.07 -9.69 4.63
C LEU A 149 20.66 -10.04 6.07
N ASN A 150 19.51 -9.56 6.53
CA ASN A 150 19.13 -9.61 7.94
C ASN A 150 18.24 -10.79 8.32
N ASP A 151 17.33 -11.21 7.44
CA ASP A 151 16.20 -12.08 7.82
C ASP A 151 16.30 -13.51 7.24
N ASP A 152 17.36 -13.84 6.48
CA ASP A 152 17.45 -15.04 5.61
C ASP A 152 16.13 -15.27 4.83
N ASN A 153 15.43 -14.18 4.52
CA ASN A 153 14.10 -14.23 3.94
C ASN A 153 14.25 -14.48 2.43
N SER A 154 14.43 -15.76 2.08
CA SER A 154 14.64 -16.23 0.72
C SER A 154 13.53 -15.80 -0.23
N ASP A 155 12.34 -15.49 0.27
CA ASP A 155 11.21 -15.09 -0.55
C ASP A 155 11.43 -13.74 -1.24
N PHE A 156 12.31 -12.88 -0.69
CA PHE A 156 12.71 -11.64 -1.36
C PHE A 156 13.68 -11.86 -2.52
N ARG A 157 14.32 -13.04 -2.62
CA ARG A 157 15.27 -13.35 -3.71
C ARG A 157 14.60 -13.25 -5.07
N ASP A 158 13.38 -13.76 -5.16
CA ASP A 158 12.59 -13.84 -6.39
C ASP A 158 11.72 -12.60 -6.64
N MET A 159 11.80 -11.56 -5.79
CA MET A 159 11.11 -10.30 -6.03
C MET A 159 11.77 -9.53 -7.18
N ASP A 160 11.08 -9.40 -8.31
CA ASP A 160 11.58 -8.70 -9.49
C ASP A 160 11.66 -7.18 -9.29
N LEU A 161 12.79 -6.58 -9.69
CA LEU A 161 13.01 -5.14 -9.71
C LEU A 161 13.41 -4.65 -11.11
N PRO A 162 13.00 -3.43 -11.53
CA PRO A 162 12.14 -2.52 -10.79
C PRO A 162 10.68 -2.99 -10.79
N LEU A 163 9.96 -2.70 -9.70
CA LEU A 163 8.53 -2.98 -9.59
C LEU A 163 7.75 -2.27 -10.71
#